data_AF-A0A7R7TBR3-F1
#
_entry.id   AF-A0A7R7TBR3-F1
#
_cell.length_a   1.000
_cell.length_b   1.000
_cell.length_c   1.000
_cell.angle_alpha   90.00
_cell.angle_beta   90.00
_cell.angle_gamma   90.00
#
_symmetry.space_group_name_H-M   'P 1'
#
loop_
_entity.id
_entity.type
_entity.pdbx_description
1 polymer ?
#
loop_
_entity_poly.entity_id
_entity_poly.type
_entity_poly.pdbx_seq_one_letter_code
_entity_poly.pdbx_strand_id
1 'polypeptide(L)'
;MTSSEIKPLPPLKAYSVQGSEYGTITFARHAVVARRDGANELNIEFEDVESCLRVPALDRYASAGGVPWRVLVEEHGWCQECGYCERRVYNDEPDRVWTTDEQVCCSVECEARRENWLRKHAAAKQQESSNG
;
A
#
# COMPACT_ATOMS: atom_id res chain seq x y z
N MET A 1 -35.28 -7.47 -31.21
CA MET A 1 -34.13 -6.74 -30.66
C MET A 1 -33.45 -7.69 -29.68
N THR A 2 -32.42 -8.41 -30.12
CA THR A 2 -31.72 -9.39 -29.27
C THR A 2 -30.80 -8.64 -28.31
N SER A 3 -31.17 -8.61 -27.03
CA SER A 3 -30.23 -8.30 -25.95
C SER A 3 -29.00 -9.18 -26.12
N SER A 4 -27.88 -8.60 -26.52
CA SER A 4 -26.60 -9.30 -26.45
C SER A 4 -26.27 -9.52 -24.98
N GLU A 5 -26.20 -10.77 -24.55
CA GLU A 5 -25.72 -11.14 -23.22
C GLU A 5 -24.28 -10.64 -23.05
N ILE A 6 -24.10 -9.65 -22.17
CA ILE A 6 -22.77 -9.21 -21.77
C ILE A 6 -22.18 -10.30 -20.87
N LYS A 7 -21.22 -11.04 -21.39
CA LYS A 7 -20.47 -12.00 -20.57
C LYS A 7 -19.77 -11.23 -19.44
N PRO A 8 -20.00 -11.57 -18.16
CA PRO A 8 -19.32 -10.90 -17.07
C PRO A 8 -17.82 -11.10 -17.24
N LEU A 9 -17.09 -10.00 -17.13
CA LEU A 9 -15.65 -10.06 -17.15
C LEU A 9 -15.18 -10.93 -15.97
N PRO A 10 -14.18 -11.81 -16.16
CA PRO A 10 -13.57 -12.57 -15.06
C PRO A 10 -13.22 -11.70 -13.83
N PRO A 11 -13.21 -12.25 -12.60
CA PRO A 11 -12.83 -11.47 -11.43
C PRO A 11 -11.34 -11.08 -11.48
N LEU A 12 -11.01 -9.93 -10.88
CA LEU A 12 -9.63 -9.54 -10.63
C LEU A 12 -9.02 -10.44 -9.56
N LYS A 13 -7.70 -10.57 -9.62
CA LYS A 13 -6.91 -11.43 -8.75
C LYS A 13 -5.76 -10.60 -8.17
N ALA A 14 -5.51 -10.72 -6.87
CA ALA A 14 -4.39 -10.06 -6.21
C ALA A 14 -3.05 -10.78 -6.47
N TYR A 15 -2.02 -10.00 -6.83
CA TYR A 15 -0.65 -10.47 -6.95
C TYR A 15 0.27 -9.58 -6.12
N SER A 16 1.19 -10.20 -5.38
CA SER A 16 2.32 -9.53 -4.76
C SER A 16 3.42 -9.38 -5.80
N VAL A 17 3.73 -8.13 -6.16
CA VAL A 17 4.80 -7.77 -7.09
C VAL A 17 5.92 -7.14 -6.27
N GLN A 18 7.11 -7.73 -6.31
CA GLN A 18 8.27 -7.29 -5.52
C GLN A 18 9.40 -6.84 -6.47
N GLY A 19 9.91 -5.63 -6.24
CA GLY A 19 11.23 -5.21 -6.69
C GLY A 19 12.26 -5.41 -5.58
N SER A 20 13.46 -4.86 -5.77
CA SER A 20 14.58 -5.02 -4.83
C SER A 20 14.40 -4.27 -3.50
N GLU A 21 13.73 -3.11 -3.54
CA GLU A 21 13.54 -2.26 -2.35
C GLU A 21 12.09 -2.18 -1.86
N TYR A 22 11.14 -2.15 -2.80
CA TYR A 22 9.71 -1.97 -2.54
C TYR A 22 8.88 -3.01 -3.29
N GLY A 23 7.66 -3.21 -2.82
CA GLY A 23 6.66 -4.07 -3.46
C GLY A 23 5.29 -3.40 -3.50
N THR A 24 4.40 -3.93 -4.33
CA THR A 24 2.99 -3.51 -4.40
C THR A 24 2.05 -4.71 -4.56
N ILE A 25 0.79 -4.54 -4.16
CA ILE A 25 -0.29 -5.49 -4.48
C ILE A 25 -1.02 -5.00 -5.72
N THR A 26 -0.89 -5.76 -6.81
CA THR A 26 -1.53 -5.45 -8.08
C THR A 26 -2.72 -6.38 -8.32
N PHE A 27 -3.89 -5.80 -8.61
CA PHE A 27 -5.09 -6.55 -8.98
C PHE A 27 -5.20 -6.69 -10.49
N ALA A 28 -5.02 -7.90 -11.02
CA ALA A 28 -5.11 -8.15 -12.47
C ALA A 28 -5.79 -9.49 -12.79
N ARG A 29 -6.16 -9.71 -14.04
CA ARG A 29 -6.75 -10.99 -14.49
C ARG A 29 -5.70 -12.08 -14.65
N HIS A 30 -4.48 -11.68 -15.03
CA HIS A 30 -3.37 -12.55 -15.39
C HIS A 30 -2.07 -12.04 -14.76
N ALA A 31 -1.17 -12.94 -14.40
CA ALA A 31 0.09 -12.60 -13.74
C ALA A 31 0.99 -11.68 -14.57
N VAL A 32 1.04 -11.85 -15.91
CA VAL A 32 1.84 -10.97 -16.79
C VAL A 32 1.36 -9.52 -16.76
N VAL A 33 0.04 -9.31 -16.65
CA VAL A 33 -0.55 -7.97 -16.52
C VAL A 33 -0.20 -7.40 -15.15
N ALA A 34 -0.35 -8.19 -14.08
CA ALA A 34 0.03 -7.75 -12.73
C ALA A 34 1.51 -7.37 -12.65
N ARG A 35 2.41 -8.18 -13.22
CA ARG A 35 3.85 -7.90 -13.23
C ARG A 35 4.16 -6.58 -13.93
N ARG A 36 3.56 -6.34 -15.10
CA ARG A 36 3.78 -5.10 -15.86
C ARG A 36 3.21 -3.88 -15.14
N ASP A 37 1.98 -3.98 -14.66
CA ASP A 37 1.31 -2.86 -13.98
C ASP A 37 1.99 -2.55 -12.64
N GLY A 38 2.42 -3.58 -11.91
CA GLY A 38 3.20 -3.42 -10.68
C GLY A 38 4.61 -2.88 -10.92
N ALA A 39 5.30 -3.27 -11.99
CA ALA A 39 6.59 -2.67 -12.37
C ALA A 39 6.45 -1.16 -12.64
N ASN A 40 5.40 -0.77 -13.37
CA ASN A 40 5.09 0.64 -13.62
C ASN A 40 4.82 1.41 -12.32
N GLU A 41 4.08 0.82 -11.37
CA GLU A 41 3.78 1.45 -10.08
C GLU A 41 5.04 1.62 -9.22
N LEU A 42 5.94 0.63 -9.26
CA LEU A 42 7.24 0.69 -8.57
C LEU A 42 8.28 1.53 -9.32
N ASN A 43 7.95 2.05 -10.52
CA ASN A 43 8.86 2.78 -11.40
C ASN A 43 10.17 2.01 -11.68
N ILE A 44 10.04 0.72 -12.01
CA ILE A 44 11.13 -0.18 -12.43
C ILE A 44 10.79 -0.85 -13.76
N GLU A 45 11.80 -1.44 -14.41
CA GLU A 45 11.57 -2.19 -15.65
C GLU A 45 10.90 -3.54 -15.39
N PHE A 46 10.27 -4.10 -16.43
CA PHE A 46 9.56 -5.38 -16.33
C PHE A 46 10.51 -6.53 -15.94
N GLU A 47 11.74 -6.47 -16.40
CA GLU A 47 12.82 -7.43 -16.11
C GLU A 47 13.31 -7.32 -14.65
N ASP A 48 13.23 -6.14 -14.04
CA ASP A 48 13.72 -5.85 -12.69
C ASP A 48 12.75 -6.31 -11.57
N VAL A 49 11.55 -6.79 -11.92
CA VAL A 49 10.65 -7.42 -10.95
C VAL A 49 11.23 -8.75 -10.48
N GLU A 50 11.62 -8.82 -9.21
CA GLU A 50 12.21 -9.99 -8.58
C GLU A 50 11.19 -11.12 -8.39
N SER A 51 9.94 -10.79 -8.05
CA SER A 51 8.87 -11.79 -7.95
C SER A 51 7.48 -11.22 -8.25
N CYS A 52 6.61 -12.08 -8.78
CA CYS A 52 5.19 -11.76 -9.01
C CYS A 52 4.35 -13.00 -8.65
N LEU A 53 3.84 -13.03 -7.42
CA LEU A 53 3.18 -14.20 -6.84
C LEU A 53 1.70 -13.95 -6.57
N ARG A 54 0.88 -14.97 -6.78
CA ARG A 54 -0.56 -14.92 -6.54
C ARG A 54 -0.85 -14.94 -5.03
N VAL A 55 -1.72 -14.04 -4.56
CA VAL A 55 -2.16 -13.99 -3.15
C VAL A 55 -3.70 -14.09 -3.04
N PRO A 56 -4.30 -15.29 -3.08
CA PRO A 56 -5.76 -15.45 -3.14
C PRO A 56 -6.53 -14.82 -1.97
N ALA A 57 -5.94 -14.81 -0.77
CA ALA A 57 -6.56 -14.20 0.42
C ALA A 57 -6.89 -12.71 0.24
N LEU A 58 -6.15 -12.01 -0.64
CA LEU A 58 -6.30 -10.58 -0.87
C LEU A 58 -7.32 -10.24 -1.97
N ASP A 59 -7.90 -11.22 -2.67
CA ASP A 59 -8.90 -10.97 -3.73
C ASP A 59 -10.11 -10.18 -3.24
N ARG A 60 -10.46 -10.35 -1.96
CA ARG A 60 -11.57 -9.64 -1.32
C ARG A 60 -11.43 -8.11 -1.36
N TYR A 61 -10.20 -7.61 -1.54
CA TYR A 61 -9.91 -6.18 -1.61
C TYR A 61 -9.95 -5.62 -3.03
N ALA A 62 -10.16 -6.46 -4.06
CA ALA A 62 -10.14 -6.01 -5.44
C ALA A 62 -11.18 -4.92 -5.76
N SER A 63 -12.34 -4.94 -5.10
CA SER A 63 -13.37 -3.91 -5.25
C SER A 63 -13.03 -2.60 -4.54
N ALA A 64 -12.18 -2.63 -3.52
CA ALA A 64 -11.68 -1.44 -2.84
C ALA A 64 -10.51 -0.80 -3.60
N GLY A 65 -9.86 -1.54 -4.50
CA GLY A 65 -8.74 -1.08 -5.31
C GLY A 65 -7.39 -1.11 -4.60
N GLY A 66 -7.35 -1.43 -3.31
CA GLY A 66 -6.14 -1.49 -2.49
C GLY A 66 -6.33 -2.35 -1.26
N VAL A 67 -5.23 -2.83 -0.70
CA VAL A 67 -5.20 -3.57 0.57
C VAL A 67 -4.69 -2.61 1.66
N PRO A 68 -5.40 -2.44 2.78
CA PRO A 68 -4.90 -1.62 3.87
C PRO A 68 -3.54 -2.11 4.36
N TRP A 69 -2.62 -1.18 4.63
CA TRP A 69 -1.27 -1.53 5.11
C TRP A 69 -1.30 -2.38 6.37
N ARG A 70 -2.26 -2.14 7.28
CA ARG A 70 -2.45 -2.99 8.47
C ARG A 70 -2.56 -4.46 8.13
N VAL A 71 -3.36 -4.81 7.13
CA VAL A 71 -3.56 -6.19 6.69
C VAL A 71 -2.28 -6.76 6.09
N LEU A 72 -1.58 -5.98 5.25
CA LEU A 72 -0.33 -6.43 4.63
C LEU A 72 0.74 -6.75 5.66
N VAL A 73 0.91 -5.89 6.65
CA VAL A 73 1.90 -6.08 7.72
C VAL A 73 1.48 -7.23 8.63
N GLU A 74 0.27 -7.19 9.17
CA GLU A 74 -0.14 -8.11 10.24
C GLU A 74 -0.45 -9.53 9.75
N GLU A 75 -0.96 -9.69 8.52
CA GLU A 75 -1.41 -10.98 8.00
C GLU A 75 -0.51 -11.54 6.88
N HIS A 76 0.25 -10.69 6.18
CA HIS A 76 0.99 -11.09 4.98
C HIS A 76 2.51 -10.90 5.05
N GLY A 77 3.04 -10.50 6.22
CA GLY A 77 4.49 -10.42 6.47
C GLY A 77 5.18 -9.28 5.74
N TRP A 78 4.44 -8.26 5.30
CA TRP A 78 5.02 -7.04 4.76
C TRP A 78 5.58 -6.18 5.89
N CYS A 79 6.42 -5.21 5.53
CA CYS A 79 6.78 -4.11 6.40
C CYS A 79 6.25 -2.80 5.82
N GLN A 80 6.06 -1.81 6.69
CA GLN A 80 5.79 -0.44 6.28
C GLN A 80 6.78 0.50 6.97
N GLU A 81 7.08 1.63 6.33
CA GLU A 81 7.90 2.67 6.95
C GLU A 81 7.15 3.34 8.11
N CYS A 82 7.87 3.54 9.21
CA CYS A 82 7.41 4.33 10.33
C CYS A 82 7.09 5.75 9.87
N GLY A 83 5.89 6.24 10.16
CA GLY A 83 5.41 7.56 9.74
C GLY A 83 6.11 8.77 10.36
N TYR A 84 7.26 8.57 11.01
CA TYR A 84 8.09 9.64 11.54
C TYR A 84 9.59 9.41 11.30
N CYS A 85 10.13 8.26 11.72
CA CYS A 85 11.56 7.99 11.64
C CYS A 85 11.97 7.13 10.43
N GLU A 86 11.03 6.79 9.56
CA GLU A 86 11.25 6.11 8.27
C GLU A 86 11.82 4.68 8.36
N ARG A 87 12.13 4.17 9.56
CA ARG A 87 12.54 2.77 9.71
C ARG A 87 11.40 1.83 9.33
N ARG A 88 11.74 0.67 8.76
CA ARG A 88 10.77 -0.41 8.52
C ARG A 88 10.21 -0.92 9.83
N VAL A 89 8.89 -1.11 9.85
CA VAL A 89 8.09 -1.66 10.94
C VAL A 89 7.49 -2.98 10.48
N TYR A 90 7.83 -4.04 11.20
CA TYR A 90 7.35 -5.41 10.96
C TYR A 90 6.27 -5.82 11.96
N ASN A 91 5.59 -6.94 11.70
CA ASN A 91 4.53 -7.46 12.56
C ASN A 91 5.03 -7.99 13.92
N ASP A 92 6.30 -8.38 14.01
CA ASP A 92 6.90 -8.88 15.24
C ASP A 92 7.35 -7.76 16.19
N GLU A 93 7.15 -6.49 15.83
CA GLU A 93 7.45 -5.35 16.68
C GLU A 93 6.28 -5.04 17.64
N PRO A 94 6.46 -5.24 18.97
CA PRO A 94 5.36 -5.14 19.92
C PRO A 94 4.95 -3.70 20.24
N ASP A 95 5.87 -2.75 20.12
CA ASP A 95 5.64 -1.35 20.48
C ASP A 95 4.98 -0.54 19.36
N ARG A 96 4.75 -1.14 18.19
CA ARG A 96 4.16 -0.45 17.04
C ARG A 96 2.77 0.11 17.37
N VAL A 97 2.45 1.24 16.77
CA VAL A 97 1.14 1.88 16.91
C VAL A 97 0.61 2.23 15.52
N TRP A 98 -0.63 1.84 15.25
CA TRP A 98 -1.31 2.23 14.03
C TRP A 98 -2.06 3.55 14.25
N THR A 99 -1.65 4.58 13.51
CA THR A 99 -2.29 5.90 13.55
C THR A 99 -3.53 5.97 12.66
N THR A 100 -3.53 5.19 11.57
CA THR A 100 -4.66 4.88 10.69
C THR A 100 -4.49 3.45 10.17
N ASP A 101 -5.40 2.94 9.35
CA ASP A 101 -5.18 1.64 8.68
C ASP A 101 -4.10 1.67 7.59
N GLU A 102 -3.64 2.87 7.23
CA GLU A 102 -2.65 3.13 6.19
C GLU A 102 -1.30 3.61 6.74
N GLN A 103 -1.17 3.81 8.05
CA GLN A 103 0.07 4.36 8.62
C GLN A 103 0.37 3.79 10.01
N VAL A 104 1.50 3.10 10.10
CA VAL A 104 2.12 2.65 11.35
C VAL A 104 3.23 3.58 11.82
N CYS A 105 3.43 3.66 13.13
CA CYS A 105 4.62 4.20 13.79
C CYS A 105 5.28 3.09 14.61
N CYS A 106 6.61 3.10 14.71
CA CYS A 106 7.33 2.05 15.43
C CYS A 106 7.18 2.12 16.95
N SER A 107 6.64 3.22 17.49
CA SER A 107 6.38 3.43 18.91
C SER A 107 5.39 4.58 19.13
N VAL A 108 4.78 4.63 20.32
CA VAL A 108 3.99 5.78 20.80
C VAL A 108 4.80 7.08 20.76
N GLU A 109 6.12 7.01 20.99
CA GLU A 109 6.99 8.19 20.86
C GLU A 109 7.04 8.70 19.42
N CYS A 110 7.20 7.81 18.44
CA CYS A 110 7.19 8.20 17.03
C CYS A 110 5.81 8.72 16.59
N GLU A 111 4.72 8.14 17.10
CA GLU A 111 3.37 8.69 16.89
C GLU A 111 3.27 10.13 17.39
N ALA A 112 3.66 10.39 18.64
CA ALA A 112 3.62 11.74 19.21
C ALA A 112 4.50 12.74 18.43
N ARG A 113 5.67 12.31 17.94
CA ARG A 113 6.53 13.14 17.10
C ARG A 113 5.91 13.44 15.73
N ARG A 114 5.26 12.45 15.10
CA ARG A 114 4.48 12.63 13.85
C ARG A 114 3.37 13.64 14.05
N GLU A 115 2.58 13.52 15.12
CA GLU A 115 1.50 14.45 15.42
C GLU A 115 2.01 15.89 15.59
N ASN A 116 3.10 16.06 16.35
CA ASN A 116 3.72 17.37 16.54
C ASN A 116 4.22 17.96 15.22
N TRP A 117 4.80 17.14 14.34
CA TRP A 117 5.23 17.55 13.01
C TRP A 117 4.03 17.99 12.14
N LEU A 118 2.96 17.21 12.13
CA LEU A 118 1.73 17.52 11.38
C LEU A 118 1.09 18.82 11.87
N ARG A 119 0.98 19.03 13.20
CA ARG A 119 0.44 20.27 13.79
C ARG A 119 1.25 21.50 13.35
N LYS A 120 2.58 21.41 13.37
CA LYS A 120 3.47 22.51 12.93
C LYS A 120 3.28 22.85 11.44
N HIS A 121 3.20 21.83 10.57
CA HIS A 121 3.05 22.04 9.13
C HIS A 121 1.65 22.50 8.73
N ALA A 122 0.61 22.05 9.44
CA ALA A 122 -0.75 22.56 9.24
C ALA A 122 -0.85 24.05 9.59
N ALA A 123 -0.23 24.48 10.68
CA ALA A 123 -0.20 25.88 11.09
C ALA A 123 0.56 26.77 10.07
N ALA A 124 1.67 26.28 9.52
CA ALA A 124 2.44 27.00 8.49
C ALA A 124 1.62 27.22 7.21
N LYS A 125 0.93 26.20 6.71
CA LYS A 125 0.08 26.30 5.51
C LYS A 125 -1.09 27.28 5.67
N GLN A 126 -1.64 27.40 6.87
CA GLN A 126 -2.72 28.35 7.17
C GLN A 126 -2.22 29.81 7.16
N GLN A 127 -0.99 30.05 7.59
CA GLN A 127 -0.38 31.39 7.55
C GLN A 127 -0.05 31.82 6.12
N GLU A 128 0.42 30.90 5.28
CA GLU A 128 0.68 31.15 3.85
C GLU A 128 -0.62 31.45 3.08
N SER A 129 -1.70 30.72 3.38
CA SER A 129 -3.01 30.92 2.73
C SER A 129 -3.75 32.19 3.20
N SER A 130 -3.32 32.82 4.30
CA SER A 130 -3.89 34.07 4.82
C SER A 130 -3.13 35.32 4.36
N ASN A 131 -1.95 35.14 3.75
CA ASN A 131 -1.05 36.20 3.30
C ASN A 131 -0.94 36.30 1.76
N GLY A 132 -1.70 35.49 1.01
CA GLY A 132 -1.83 35.54 -0.46
C GLY A 132 -3.22 35.95 -0.88
#